data_AF-A0AAU4DYP7-F1
#
_entry.id   AF-A0AAU4DYP7-F1
#
_cell.length_a   1.000
_cell.length_b   1.000
_cell.length_c   1.000
_cell.angle_alpha   90.00
_cell.angle_beta   90.00
_cell.angle_gamma   90.00
#
_symmetry.space_group_name_H-M   'P 1'
#
loop_
_entity.id
_entity.type
_entity.pdbx_description
1 polymer ?
#
loop_
_entity_poly.entity_id
_entity_poly.type
_entity_poly.pdbx_seq_one_letter_code
_entity_poly.pdbx_strand_id
1 'polypeptide(L)'
;MENARLDDLINRLAKSEPEAVDEYVGIVFGNSIYPDVIADNSDFDFSYSSDLRELSITVVFPSPEVIPKTKVFRYVRASDEIAETTLTQKDVTTRYVNLLNNMTLRTLHEVWESDRAGKIDSISLVGGVNHVDPAVGRDVFVRLVALAVSREDFLQIDLSRITPSETLKHLRAVVSKTPHRLTPIDDKKGVRG
;
A
#
# COMPACT_ATOMS: atom_id res chain seq x y z
N MET A 1 -4.38 2.60 -34.23
CA MET A 1 -5.42 2.61 -33.17
C MET A 1 -4.81 2.85 -31.80
N GLU A 2 -3.71 2.17 -31.44
CA GLU A 2 -3.00 2.36 -30.17
C GLU A 2 -2.48 3.81 -29.96
N ASN A 3 -1.84 4.41 -30.96
CA ASN A 3 -1.38 5.80 -30.88
C ASN A 3 -2.52 6.81 -30.63
N ALA A 4 -3.69 6.61 -31.28
CA ALA A 4 -4.83 7.53 -31.12
C ALA A 4 -5.44 7.46 -29.71
N ARG A 5 -5.44 6.28 -29.07
CA ARG A 5 -5.90 6.12 -27.69
C ARG A 5 -4.92 6.78 -26.71
N LEU A 6 -3.62 6.64 -26.95
CA LEU A 6 -2.61 7.29 -26.13
C LEU A 6 -2.68 8.82 -26.24
N ASP A 7 -2.85 9.34 -27.45
CA ASP A 7 -3.01 10.78 -27.70
C ASP A 7 -4.27 11.34 -27.00
N ASP A 8 -5.38 10.60 -27.02
CA ASP A 8 -6.60 10.95 -26.28
C ASP A 8 -6.35 11.02 -24.78
N LEU A 9 -5.72 9.98 -24.19
CA LEU A 9 -5.38 9.94 -22.77
C LEU A 9 -4.48 11.13 -22.38
N ILE A 10 -3.45 11.45 -23.18
CA ILE A 10 -2.57 12.59 -22.94
C ILE A 10 -3.36 13.90 -22.90
N ASN A 11 -4.28 14.10 -23.84
CA ASN A 11 -5.08 15.33 -23.92
C ASN A 11 -6.05 15.47 -22.75
N ARG A 12 -6.70 14.38 -22.34
CA ARG A 12 -7.63 14.35 -21.19
C ARG A 12 -6.88 14.52 -19.87
N LEU A 13 -5.72 13.87 -19.74
CA LEU A 13 -4.83 14.05 -18.61
C LEU A 13 -4.34 15.49 -18.52
N ALA A 14 -3.99 16.14 -19.63
CA ALA A 14 -3.57 17.54 -19.65
C ALA A 14 -4.64 18.47 -19.03
N LYS A 15 -5.92 18.19 -19.25
CA LYS A 15 -7.07 18.90 -18.67
C LYS A 15 -7.42 18.47 -17.23
N SER A 16 -6.71 17.48 -16.69
CA SER A 16 -6.99 16.87 -15.38
C SER A 16 -8.41 16.30 -15.27
N GLU A 17 -8.91 15.72 -16.37
CA GLU A 17 -10.18 14.98 -16.34
C GLU A 17 -10.07 13.81 -15.35
N PRO A 18 -11.00 13.65 -14.40
CA PRO A 18 -10.91 12.65 -13.34
C PRO A 18 -10.63 11.23 -13.85
N GLU A 19 -11.39 10.77 -14.84
CA GLU A 19 -11.24 9.42 -15.39
C GLU A 19 -9.90 9.21 -16.08
N ALA A 20 -9.27 10.27 -16.60
CA ALA A 20 -7.95 10.19 -17.20
C ALA A 20 -6.83 10.14 -16.16
N VAL A 21 -7.01 10.85 -15.03
CA VAL A 21 -6.09 10.73 -13.88
C VAL A 21 -6.19 9.33 -13.27
N ASP A 22 -7.41 8.80 -13.11
CA ASP A 22 -7.63 7.44 -12.63
C ASP A 22 -7.01 6.40 -13.60
N GLU A 23 -7.26 6.50 -14.91
CA GLU A 23 -6.63 5.59 -15.89
C GLU A 23 -5.10 5.66 -15.82
N TYR A 24 -4.54 6.86 -15.68
CA TYR A 24 -3.09 7.05 -15.53
C TYR A 24 -2.54 6.40 -14.25
N VAL A 25 -3.17 6.63 -13.09
CA VAL A 25 -2.78 6.03 -11.81
C VAL A 25 -2.89 4.51 -11.86
N GLY A 26 -3.91 3.97 -12.53
CA GLY A 26 -4.05 2.54 -12.77
C GLY A 26 -2.90 1.95 -13.57
N ILE A 27 -2.41 2.66 -14.60
CA ILE A 27 -1.22 2.25 -15.36
C ILE A 27 0.02 2.28 -14.46
N VAL A 28 0.16 3.28 -13.58
CA VAL A 28 1.29 3.38 -12.64
C VAL A 28 1.32 2.17 -11.71
N PHE A 29 0.22 1.86 -11.01
CA PHE A 29 0.15 0.71 -10.11
C PHE A 29 0.23 -0.63 -10.84
N GLY A 30 -0.31 -0.73 -12.05
CA GLY A 30 -0.19 -1.93 -12.88
C GLY A 30 1.24 -2.26 -13.31
N ASN A 31 2.15 -1.29 -13.27
CA ASN A 31 3.58 -1.48 -13.55
C ASN A 31 4.43 -1.66 -12.27
N SER A 32 3.82 -1.64 -11.08
CA SER A 32 4.52 -1.77 -9.81
C SER A 32 5.01 -3.19 -9.59
N ILE A 33 6.34 -3.35 -9.50
CA ILE A 33 6.96 -4.66 -9.32
C ILE A 33 6.93 -5.06 -7.84
N TYR A 34 6.29 -6.18 -7.54
CA TYR A 34 6.32 -6.83 -6.23
C TYR A 34 6.72 -8.30 -6.39
N PRO A 35 7.31 -8.93 -5.35
CA PRO A 35 7.36 -10.39 -5.28
C PRO A 35 5.97 -11.00 -5.45
N ASP A 36 5.87 -12.13 -6.15
CA ASP A 36 4.60 -12.78 -6.51
C ASP A 36 3.64 -12.92 -5.32
N VAL A 37 4.15 -13.35 -4.16
CA VAL A 37 3.34 -13.51 -2.94
C VAL A 37 2.64 -12.22 -2.47
N ILE A 38 3.22 -11.05 -2.76
CA ILE A 38 2.61 -9.75 -2.46
C ILE A 38 1.70 -9.34 -3.62
N ALA A 39 2.18 -9.43 -4.87
CA ALA A 39 1.42 -9.04 -6.06
C ALA A 39 0.07 -9.79 -6.15
N ASP A 40 0.08 -11.11 -5.98
CA ASP A 40 -1.11 -11.96 -6.10
C ASP A 40 -2.11 -11.77 -4.95
N ASN A 41 -1.72 -11.07 -3.89
CA ASN A 41 -2.49 -10.90 -2.66
C ASN A 41 -2.66 -9.42 -2.28
N SER A 42 -2.45 -8.50 -3.21
CA SER A 42 -2.67 -7.07 -3.00
C SER A 42 -3.52 -6.47 -4.12
N ASP A 43 -4.21 -5.39 -3.79
CA ASP A 43 -5.08 -4.70 -4.73
C ASP A 43 -5.15 -3.20 -4.38
N PHE A 44 -5.54 -2.39 -5.36
CA PHE A 44 -5.63 -0.94 -5.25
C PHE A 44 -6.96 -0.46 -5.83
N ASP A 45 -7.76 0.22 -5.02
CA ASP A 45 -8.90 0.99 -5.47
C ASP A 45 -8.60 2.48 -5.25
N PHE A 46 -8.99 3.33 -6.19
CA PHE A 46 -8.65 4.75 -6.13
C PHE A 46 -9.60 5.60 -6.96
N SER A 47 -9.72 6.87 -6.58
CA SER A 47 -10.49 7.87 -7.32
C SER A 47 -9.92 9.27 -7.11
N TYR A 48 -9.80 10.02 -8.20
CA TYR A 48 -9.32 11.39 -8.19
C TYR A 48 -10.47 12.40 -8.18
N SER A 49 -10.38 13.40 -7.30
CA SER A 49 -11.25 14.57 -7.31
C SER A 49 -10.53 15.74 -7.97
N SER A 50 -11.03 16.21 -9.11
CA SER A 50 -10.50 17.42 -9.76
C SER A 50 -10.70 18.68 -8.94
N ASP A 51 -11.81 18.77 -8.20
CA ASP A 51 -12.18 19.94 -7.41
C ASP A 51 -11.28 20.10 -6.18
N LEU A 52 -10.95 18.98 -5.53
CA LEU A 52 -10.05 18.95 -4.37
C LEU A 52 -8.59 18.77 -4.75
N ARG A 53 -8.33 18.33 -5.99
CA ARG A 53 -7.01 17.88 -6.48
C ARG A 53 -6.42 16.79 -5.58
N GLU A 54 -7.30 15.92 -5.08
CA GLU A 54 -7.01 14.87 -4.12
C GLU A 54 -7.22 13.50 -4.73
N LEU A 55 -6.29 12.58 -4.49
CA LEU A 55 -6.44 11.17 -4.83
C LEU A 55 -6.81 10.38 -3.57
N SER A 56 -7.98 9.75 -3.57
CA SER A 56 -8.36 8.76 -2.55
C SER A 56 -7.87 7.38 -2.96
N ILE A 57 -7.21 6.65 -2.06
CA ILE A 57 -6.66 5.31 -2.32
C ILE A 57 -7.06 4.35 -1.20
N THR A 58 -7.58 3.19 -1.57
CA THR A 58 -7.69 2.02 -0.71
C THR A 58 -6.68 0.96 -1.15
N VAL A 59 -5.74 0.62 -0.28
CA VAL A 59 -4.77 -0.46 -0.49
C VAL A 59 -5.24 -1.72 0.23
N VAL A 60 -5.45 -2.80 -0.51
CA VAL A 60 -5.62 -4.14 0.06
C VAL A 60 -4.24 -4.77 0.20
N PHE A 61 -3.84 -5.03 1.43
CA PHE A 61 -2.60 -5.72 1.75
C PHE A 61 -2.78 -7.24 1.78
N PRO A 62 -1.70 -8.01 1.54
CA PRO A 62 -1.71 -9.45 1.76
C PRO A 62 -2.01 -9.77 3.22
N SER A 63 -2.78 -10.83 3.46
CA SER A 63 -3.01 -11.36 4.80
C SER A 63 -1.68 -11.73 5.49
N PRO A 64 -1.54 -11.54 6.82
CA PRO A 64 -0.35 -12.00 7.55
C PRO A 64 -0.06 -13.50 7.36
N GLU A 65 -1.08 -14.29 7.02
CA GLU A 65 -1.00 -15.74 6.84
C GLU A 65 -0.27 -16.16 5.57
N VAL A 66 -0.36 -15.38 4.50
CA VAL A 66 0.30 -15.68 3.22
C VAL A 66 1.76 -15.27 3.20
N ILE A 67 2.20 -14.45 4.17
CA ILE A 67 3.58 -13.98 4.24
C ILE A 67 4.49 -15.12 4.73
N PRO A 68 5.57 -15.45 3.97
CA PRO A 68 6.45 -16.55 4.33
C PRO A 68 7.02 -16.41 5.74
N LYS A 69 6.95 -17.50 6.51
CA LYS A 69 7.48 -17.60 7.88
C LYS A 69 8.82 -18.30 7.95
N THR A 70 9.32 -18.77 6.81
CA THR A 70 10.62 -19.41 6.67
C THR A 70 11.74 -18.43 6.99
N LYS A 71 12.69 -18.87 7.81
CA LYS A 71 13.92 -18.14 8.15
C LYS A 71 15.10 -18.60 7.31
N VAL A 72 15.35 -19.92 7.27
CA VAL A 72 16.49 -20.53 6.54
C VAL A 72 16.11 -21.93 6.09
N PHE A 73 16.51 -22.28 4.86
CA PHE A 73 16.62 -23.65 4.38
C PHE A 73 18.06 -24.13 4.55
N ARG A 74 18.26 -25.31 5.14
CA ARG A 74 19.58 -25.93 5.33
C ARG A 74 19.57 -27.35 4.82
N TYR A 75 20.53 -27.68 3.97
CA TYR A 75 20.76 -29.06 3.58
C TYR A 75 21.42 -29.86 4.72
N VAL A 76 20.79 -30.97 5.08
CA VAL A 76 21.24 -31.89 6.12
C VAL A 76 21.84 -33.12 5.45
N ARG A 77 23.17 -33.08 5.26
CA ARG A 77 23.93 -34.12 4.55
C ARG A 77 23.73 -35.54 5.12
N ALA A 78 23.47 -35.66 6.42
CA ALA A 78 23.32 -36.96 7.07
C ALA A 78 22.01 -37.68 6.69
N SER A 79 20.94 -36.92 6.41
CA SER A 79 19.64 -37.44 5.97
C SER A 79 19.35 -37.19 4.49
N ASP A 80 20.22 -36.46 3.78
CA ASP A 80 20.01 -36.02 2.40
C ASP A 80 18.70 -35.20 2.24
N GLU A 81 18.40 -34.35 3.23
CA GLU A 81 17.15 -33.59 3.29
C GLU A 81 17.38 -32.08 3.37
N ILE A 82 16.38 -31.30 2.95
CA ILE A 82 16.33 -29.85 3.21
C ILE A 82 15.50 -29.63 4.47
N ALA A 83 16.16 -29.18 5.54
CA ALA A 83 15.52 -28.77 6.77
C ALA A 83 15.18 -27.28 6.75
N GLU A 84 13.96 -26.94 7.17
CA GLU A 84 13.50 -25.57 7.34
C GLU A 84 13.58 -25.13 8.81
N THR A 85 13.96 -23.88 9.04
CA THR A 85 13.74 -23.21 10.33
C THR A 85 12.76 -22.07 10.16
N THR A 86 11.83 -21.93 11.11
CA THR A 86 10.81 -20.88 11.10
C THR A 86 11.28 -19.64 11.86
N LEU A 87 10.72 -18.49 11.49
CA LEU A 87 10.90 -17.24 12.22
C LEU A 87 10.27 -17.32 13.62
N THR A 88 10.84 -16.57 14.55
CA THR A 88 10.17 -16.36 15.85
C THR A 88 8.90 -15.54 15.62
N GLN A 89 7.92 -15.65 16.52
CA GLN A 89 6.69 -14.86 16.43
C GLN A 89 6.98 -13.36 16.38
N LYS A 90 8.01 -12.90 17.11
CA LYS A 90 8.47 -11.51 17.08
C LYS A 90 8.92 -11.10 15.68
N ASP A 91 9.73 -11.94 15.02
CA ASP A 91 10.25 -11.63 13.69
C ASP A 91 9.16 -11.67 12.63
N VAL A 92 8.17 -12.57 12.74
CA VAL A 92 6.99 -12.59 11.86
C VAL A 92 6.19 -11.29 12.01
N THR A 93 5.95 -10.86 13.25
CA THR A 93 5.27 -9.59 13.54
C THR A 93 6.03 -8.41 12.94
N THR A 94 7.35 -8.34 13.14
CA THR A 94 8.18 -7.26 12.59
C THR A 94 8.19 -7.28 11.05
N ARG A 95 8.30 -8.45 10.42
CA ARG A 95 8.25 -8.61 8.95
C ARG A 95 6.94 -8.04 8.40
N TYR A 96 5.81 -8.38 9.01
CA TYR A 96 4.51 -7.92 8.55
C TYR A 96 4.30 -6.40 8.75
N VAL A 97 4.70 -5.86 9.91
CA VAL A 97 4.66 -4.40 10.15
C VAL A 97 5.51 -3.65 9.12
N ASN A 98 6.71 -4.15 8.83
CA ASN A 98 7.59 -3.53 7.84
C ASN A 98 6.99 -3.59 6.43
N LEU A 99 6.36 -4.70 6.05
CA LEU A 99 5.67 -4.82 4.77
C LEU A 99 4.61 -3.72 4.60
N LEU A 100 3.70 -3.60 5.56
CA LEU A 100 2.63 -2.58 5.55
C LEU A 100 3.19 -1.16 5.46
N ASN A 101 4.18 -0.85 6.29
CA ASN A 101 4.75 0.49 6.31
C ASN A 101 5.43 0.84 4.98
N ASN A 102 6.18 -0.11 4.40
CA ASN A 102 6.84 0.11 3.11
C ASN A 102 5.84 0.19 1.96
N MET A 103 4.83 -0.69 1.90
CA MET A 103 3.79 -0.61 0.86
C MET A 103 3.03 0.72 0.94
N THR A 104 2.72 1.20 2.15
CA THR A 104 2.06 2.50 2.34
C THR A 104 2.89 3.65 1.78
N LEU A 105 4.17 3.76 2.17
CA LEU A 105 5.05 4.82 1.69
C LEU A 105 5.36 4.70 0.19
N ARG A 106 5.51 3.47 -0.30
CA ARG A 106 5.75 3.20 -1.72
C ARG A 106 4.56 3.61 -2.57
N THR A 107 3.33 3.38 -2.12
CA THR A 107 2.11 3.81 -2.81
C THR A 107 2.10 5.32 -3.01
N LEU A 108 2.38 6.09 -1.95
CA LEU A 108 2.48 7.56 -2.03
C LEU A 108 3.58 8.00 -3.00
N HIS A 109 4.75 7.36 -2.91
CA HIS A 109 5.89 7.69 -3.75
C HIS A 109 5.62 7.41 -5.23
N GLU A 110 5.02 6.27 -5.58
CA GLU A 110 4.71 5.90 -6.96
C GLU A 110 3.75 6.92 -7.62
N VAL A 111 2.74 7.39 -6.88
CA VAL A 111 1.81 8.42 -7.37
C VAL A 111 2.54 9.73 -7.65
N TRP A 112 3.34 10.25 -6.71
CA TRP A 112 3.97 11.55 -6.91
C TRP A 112 5.21 11.53 -7.80
N GLU A 113 5.90 10.40 -7.91
CA GLU A 113 6.99 10.23 -8.86
C GLU A 113 6.49 10.17 -10.31
N SER A 114 5.29 9.62 -10.52
CA SER A 114 4.64 9.57 -11.83
C SER A 114 3.94 10.89 -12.18
N ASP A 115 3.29 11.56 -11.23
CA ASP A 115 2.60 12.84 -11.45
C ASP A 115 3.56 14.05 -11.55
N ARG A 116 4.35 14.07 -12.62
CA ARG A 116 5.29 15.17 -12.94
C ARG A 116 4.61 16.48 -13.28
N ALA A 117 3.35 16.42 -13.73
CA ALA A 117 2.57 17.59 -14.11
C ALA A 117 1.94 18.31 -12.91
N GLY A 118 2.06 17.77 -11.69
CA GLY A 118 1.54 18.42 -10.50
C GLY A 118 0.02 18.45 -10.47
N LYS A 119 -0.66 17.33 -10.71
CA LYS A 119 -2.13 17.23 -10.72
C LYS A 119 -2.71 16.84 -9.37
N ILE A 120 -1.96 16.08 -8.59
CA ILE A 120 -2.39 15.53 -7.30
C ILE A 120 -1.67 16.29 -6.19
N ASP A 121 -2.41 17.14 -5.48
CA ASP A 121 -1.91 17.99 -4.41
C ASP A 121 -1.96 17.29 -3.04
N SER A 122 -2.90 16.36 -2.85
CA SER A 122 -3.00 15.53 -1.65
C SER A 122 -3.41 14.10 -1.96
N ILE A 123 -3.08 13.20 -1.03
CA ILE A 123 -3.53 11.81 -1.05
C ILE A 123 -4.21 11.50 0.29
N SER A 124 -5.40 10.93 0.22
CA SER A 124 -6.08 10.28 1.34
C SER A 124 -5.96 8.76 1.15
N LEU A 125 -5.22 8.09 2.02
CA LEU A 125 -4.94 6.66 1.89
C LEU A 125 -5.50 5.90 3.08
N VAL A 126 -6.20 4.81 2.77
CA VAL A 126 -6.60 3.77 3.71
C VAL A 126 -5.98 2.46 3.27
N GLY A 127 -5.37 1.73 4.19
CA GLY A 127 -4.82 0.41 3.90
C GLY A 127 -5.35 -0.62 4.87
N GLY A 128 -5.68 -1.80 4.38
CA GLY A 128 -6.31 -2.85 5.19
C GLY A 128 -6.22 -4.23 4.55
N VAL A 129 -6.86 -5.21 5.17
CA VAL A 129 -6.86 -6.60 4.71
C VAL A 129 -8.30 -7.07 4.60
N ASN A 130 -8.63 -7.74 3.50
CA ASN A 130 -9.87 -8.50 3.38
C ASN A 130 -9.78 -9.74 4.28
N HIS A 131 -10.75 -9.89 5.17
CA HIS A 131 -10.79 -10.97 6.16
C HIS A 131 -12.20 -11.52 6.28
N VAL A 132 -12.33 -12.82 6.56
CA VAL A 132 -13.62 -13.42 6.90
C VAL A 132 -13.75 -13.39 8.41
N ASP A 133 -14.74 -12.65 8.94
CA ASP A 133 -15.02 -12.65 10.37
C ASP A 133 -15.38 -14.07 10.84
N PRO A 134 -14.57 -14.71 11.71
CA PRO A 134 -14.80 -16.09 12.11
C PRO A 134 -16.06 -16.28 12.97
N ALA A 135 -16.59 -15.22 13.58
CA ALA A 135 -17.80 -15.29 14.39
C ALA A 135 -19.08 -15.41 13.53
N VAL A 136 -19.09 -14.83 12.33
CA VAL A 136 -20.28 -14.73 11.48
C VAL A 136 -20.09 -15.18 10.04
N GLY A 137 -18.86 -15.51 9.63
CA GLY A 137 -18.52 -15.97 8.28
C GLY A 137 -18.72 -14.90 7.19
N ARG A 138 -18.61 -13.61 7.53
CA ARG A 138 -18.82 -12.50 6.60
C ARG A 138 -17.50 -11.87 6.20
N ASP A 139 -17.40 -11.49 4.93
CA ASP A 139 -16.29 -10.69 4.45
C ASP A 139 -16.31 -9.30 5.10
N VAL A 140 -15.16 -8.91 5.65
CA VAL A 140 -14.91 -7.62 6.27
C VAL A 140 -13.58 -7.06 5.79
N PHE A 141 -13.51 -5.74 5.64
CA PHE A 141 -12.26 -5.04 5.40
C PHE A 141 -11.72 -4.47 6.71
N VAL A 142 -10.60 -5.01 7.18
CA VAL A 142 -9.97 -4.57 8.42
C VAL A 142 -8.97 -3.47 8.12
N ARG A 143 -9.32 -2.23 8.47
CA ARG A 143 -8.44 -1.05 8.30
C ARG A 143 -7.24 -1.13 9.25
N LEU A 144 -6.02 -1.12 8.70
CA LEU A 144 -4.77 -1.23 9.45
C LEU A 144 -3.92 0.03 9.42
N VAL A 145 -4.10 0.87 8.41
CA VAL A 145 -3.46 2.19 8.30
C VAL A 145 -4.41 3.18 7.67
N ALA A 146 -4.34 4.43 8.11
CA ALA A 146 -4.97 5.53 7.40
C ALA A 146 -4.15 6.82 7.57
N LEU A 147 -4.04 7.61 6.51
CA LEU A 147 -3.37 8.91 6.53
C LEU A 147 -3.91 9.82 5.43
N ALA A 148 -3.77 11.12 5.65
CA ALA A 148 -3.93 12.14 4.62
C ALA A 148 -2.67 13.00 4.63
N VAL A 149 -2.10 13.25 3.45
CA VAL A 149 -0.82 13.93 3.31
C VAL A 149 -0.80 14.79 2.05
N SER A 150 -0.23 15.99 2.17
CA SER A 150 -0.01 16.88 1.04
C SER A 150 1.25 16.47 0.27
N ARG A 151 1.28 16.78 -1.03
CA ARG A 151 2.46 16.63 -1.87
C ARG A 151 3.65 17.41 -1.30
N GLU A 152 3.41 18.64 -0.85
CA GLU A 152 4.44 19.50 -0.29
C GLU A 152 5.12 18.84 0.91
N ASP A 153 4.34 18.33 1.87
CA ASP A 153 4.88 17.69 3.07
C ASP A 153 5.64 16.40 2.75
N PHE A 154 5.12 15.58 1.82
CA PHE A 154 5.76 14.31 1.49
C PHE A 154 7.06 14.49 0.72
N LEU A 155 7.12 15.43 -0.22
CA LEU A 155 8.32 15.65 -1.04
C LEU A 155 9.51 16.22 -0.27
N GLN A 156 9.33 16.69 0.97
CA GLN A 156 10.44 17.04 1.86
C GLN A 156 11.18 15.82 2.44
N ILE A 157 10.63 14.62 2.29
CA ILE A 157 11.15 13.41 2.93
C ILE A 157 12.17 12.73 2.00
N ASP A 158 13.41 12.62 2.47
CA ASP A 158 14.44 11.80 1.82
C ASP A 158 14.21 10.31 2.12
N LEU A 159 13.42 9.64 1.27
CA LEU A 159 13.06 8.22 1.43
C LEU A 159 14.27 7.27 1.45
N SER A 160 15.47 7.70 1.04
CA SER A 160 16.67 6.86 1.12
C SER A 160 17.27 6.76 2.53
N ARG A 161 16.82 7.62 3.46
CA ARG A 161 17.40 7.76 4.81
C ARG A 161 16.38 7.60 5.94
N ILE A 162 15.21 7.04 5.65
CA ILE A 162 14.11 6.93 6.60
C ILE A 162 14.06 5.59 7.33
N THR A 163 13.36 5.63 8.48
CA THR A 163 12.72 4.43 9.04
C THR A 163 11.23 4.51 8.72
N PRO A 164 10.62 3.56 7.98
CA PRO A 164 9.24 3.67 7.52
C PRO A 164 8.22 3.94 8.63
N SER A 165 8.38 3.29 9.79
CA SER A 165 7.49 3.49 10.93
C SER A 165 7.57 4.91 11.50
N GLU A 166 8.75 5.52 11.52
CA GLU A 166 8.94 6.89 12.02
C GLU A 166 8.40 7.91 11.01
N THR A 167 8.55 7.64 9.71
CA THR A 167 7.95 8.47 8.65
C THR A 167 6.43 8.47 8.74
N LEU A 168 5.80 7.31 8.92
CA LEU A 168 4.35 7.25 9.07
C LEU A 168 3.86 7.98 10.32
N LYS A 169 4.60 7.91 11.44
CA LYS A 169 4.30 8.74 12.62
C LYS A 169 4.45 10.23 12.34
N HIS A 170 5.50 10.63 11.63
CA HIS A 170 5.74 12.02 11.25
C HIS A 170 4.59 12.56 10.38
N LEU A 171 4.14 11.76 9.42
CA LEU A 171 2.97 12.02 8.58
C LEU A 171 1.62 11.88 9.31
N ARG A 172 1.65 11.67 10.64
CA ARG A 172 0.46 11.51 11.49
C ARG A 172 -0.48 10.39 11.05
N ALA A 173 0.06 9.35 10.40
CA ALA A 173 -0.69 8.17 10.04
C ALA A 173 -1.21 7.48 11.30
N VAL A 174 -2.47 7.05 11.26
CA VAL A 174 -3.04 6.15 12.26
C VAL A 174 -2.70 4.74 11.82
N VAL A 175 -1.86 4.04 12.58
CA VAL A 175 -1.41 2.67 12.29
C VAL A 175 -1.89 1.73 13.38
N SER A 176 -2.34 0.54 12.99
CA SER A 176 -2.74 -0.53 13.90
C SER A 176 -1.60 -0.85 14.86
N LYS A 177 -1.94 -1.05 16.15
CA LYS A 177 -0.96 -1.46 17.17
C LYS A 177 -0.46 -2.88 16.96
N THR A 178 -1.30 -3.74 16.36
CA THR A 178 -1.03 -5.17 16.17
C THR A 178 -1.57 -5.65 14.82
N PRO A 179 -1.01 -5.17 13.69
CA PRO A 179 -1.55 -5.46 12.37
C PRO A 179 -1.45 -6.94 11.99
N HIS A 180 -0.43 -7.64 12.49
CA HIS A 180 -0.29 -9.10 12.32
C HIS A 180 -1.43 -9.92 12.96
N ARG A 181 -2.23 -9.31 13.85
CA ARG A 181 -3.45 -9.88 14.44
C ARG A 181 -4.72 -9.24 13.91
N LEU A 182 -4.61 -8.48 12.82
CA LEU A 182 -5.73 -7.77 12.20
C LEU A 182 -6.51 -6.92 13.22
N THR A 183 -5.81 -6.26 14.14
CA THR A 183 -6.46 -5.31 15.05
C THR A 183 -6.76 -4.03 14.27
N PRO A 184 -8.03 -3.60 14.15
CA PRO A 184 -8.34 -2.41 13.38
C PRO A 184 -7.76 -1.15 14.04
N ILE A 185 -7.53 -0.12 13.23
CA ILE A 185 -7.29 1.23 13.74
C ILE A 185 -8.56 1.79 14.39
N ASP A 186 -8.41 2.64 15.41
CA ASP A 186 -9.51 3.44 15.94
C ASP A 186 -9.56 4.76 15.16
N ASP A 187 -10.39 4.79 14.13
CA ASP A 187 -10.48 5.87 13.15
C ASP A 187 -11.63 6.85 13.41
N LYS A 188 -12.26 6.79 14.60
CA LYS A 188 -13.37 7.68 15.02
C LYS A 188 -13.07 9.19 14.97
N LYS A 189 -11.87 9.63 14.59
CA LYS A 189 -11.46 11.03 14.50
C LYS A 189 -10.57 11.43 13.31
N GLY A 190 -10.20 10.52 12.40
CA GLY A 190 -8.93 10.68 11.69
C GLY A 190 -8.96 10.98 10.18
N VAL A 191 -9.86 10.39 9.43
CA VAL A 191 -9.84 10.49 7.96
C VAL A 191 -11.21 10.92 7.50
N ARG A 192 -11.29 12.15 7.00
CA ARG A 192 -12.50 12.68 6.40
C ARG A 192 -12.84 11.79 5.21
N GLY A 193 -14.01 11.15 5.28
CA GLY A 193 -14.76 10.85 4.07
C GLY A 193 -15.52 12.08 3.61
#